data_AF-A0A0Q6K1N0-F1
#
_entry.id   AF-A0A0Q6K1N0-F1
#
_cell.length_a   1.000
_cell.length_b   1.000
_cell.length_c   1.000
_cell.angle_alpha   90.00
_cell.angle_beta   90.00
_cell.angle_gamma   90.00
#
_symmetry.space_group_name_H-M   'P 1'
#
loop_
_entity.id
_entity.type
_entity.pdbx_description
1 polymer ?
#
loop_
_entity_poly.entity_id
_entity_poly.type
_entity_poly.pdbx_seq_one_letter_code
_entity_poly.pdbx_strand_id
1 'polypeptide(L)'
;MPDDVSDVTLGFCLAVAMFLPSYFGATLITDALLGRVGLPLSPLLWLFVAVPLAIAMVHVEDRVQSRPDWERLEGFWYGVGVGALTLPPLGLALLAPLPTLTGLDRGGPSMVVFVALALLIVGIVVRGKLRGTA
;
A
#
# COMPACT_ATOMS: atom_id res chain seq x y z
N MET A 1 7.69 -6.56 23.99
CA MET A 1 9.04 -6.31 23.42
C MET A 1 9.32 -7.17 22.18
N PRO A 2 9.14 -8.50 22.18
CA PRO A 2 9.18 -9.27 20.92
C PRO A 2 8.00 -8.93 19.99
N ASP A 3 6.82 -8.67 20.56
CA ASP A 3 5.57 -8.44 19.82
C ASP A 3 5.59 -7.09 19.07
N ASP A 4 6.15 -6.04 19.69
CA ASP A 4 6.18 -4.69 19.11
C ASP A 4 6.98 -4.63 17.79
N VAL A 5 8.09 -5.37 17.68
CA VAL A 5 8.91 -5.42 16.46
C VAL A 5 8.21 -6.19 15.35
N SER A 6 7.45 -7.23 15.72
CA SER A 6 6.62 -8.01 14.80
C SER A 6 5.50 -7.14 14.23
N ASP A 7 4.78 -6.41 15.09
CA ASP A 7 3.68 -5.51 14.71
C ASP A 7 4.15 -4.39 13.80
N VAL A 8 5.28 -3.76 14.12
CA VAL A 8 5.88 -2.70 13.29
C VAL A 8 6.24 -3.24 11.91
N THR A 9 6.85 -4.44 11.85
CA THR A 9 7.22 -5.06 10.58
C THR A 9 5.98 -5.44 9.77
N LEU A 10 4.97 -6.01 10.41
CA LEU A 10 3.73 -6.44 9.77
C LEU A 10 2.93 -5.24 9.26
N GLY A 11 2.77 -4.20 10.08
CA GLY A 11 2.14 -2.94 9.69
C GLY A 11 2.86 -2.25 8.54
N PHE A 12 4.19 -2.20 8.56
CA PHE A 12 4.98 -1.70 7.43
C PHE A 12 4.73 -2.51 6.15
N CYS A 13 4.82 -3.85 6.23
CA CYS A 13 4.57 -4.72 5.09
C CYS A 13 3.13 -4.56 4.56
N LEU A 14 2.15 -4.42 5.44
CA LEU A 14 0.75 -4.20 5.08
C LEU A 14 0.58 -2.86 4.34
N ALA A 15 1.15 -1.77 4.86
CA ALA A 15 1.11 -0.46 4.21
C ALA A 15 1.71 -0.52 2.80
N VAL A 16 2.89 -1.12 2.64
CA VAL A 16 3.58 -1.26 1.35
C VAL A 16 2.79 -2.13 0.39
N ALA A 17 2.27 -3.27 0.85
CA ALA A 17 1.52 -4.22 0.03
C ALA A 17 0.17 -3.66 -0.47
N MET A 18 -0.49 -2.83 0.34
CA MET A 18 -1.74 -2.16 -0.06
C MET A 18 -1.47 -0.91 -0.90
N PHE A 19 -0.39 -0.18 -0.61
CA PHE A 19 -0.02 1.04 -1.32
C PHE A 19 0.41 0.78 -2.77
N LEU A 20 1.32 -0.16 -3.01
CA LEU A 20 1.95 -0.37 -4.34
C LEU A 20 0.94 -0.66 -5.46
N PRO A 21 -0.04 -1.57 -5.29
CA PRO A 21 -1.08 -1.79 -6.30
C PRO A 21 -1.93 -0.54 -6.56
N SER A 22 -2.30 0.19 -5.51
CA SER A 22 -3.06 1.44 -5.66
C SER A 22 -2.23 2.51 -6.37
N TYR A 23 -0.95 2.65 -6.02
CA TYR A 23 -0.02 3.58 -6.65
C TYR A 23 0.23 3.24 -8.12
N PHE A 24 0.31 1.96 -8.45
CA PHE A 24 0.38 1.49 -9.83
C PHE A 24 -0.88 1.88 -10.62
N GLY A 25 -2.07 1.61 -10.07
CA GLY A 25 -3.34 2.02 -10.68
C GLY A 25 -3.44 3.53 -10.88
N ALA A 26 -3.03 4.30 -9.87
CA ALA A 26 -2.98 5.75 -9.93
C ALA A 26 -2.01 6.26 -11.03
N THR A 27 -0.84 5.63 -11.15
CA THR A 27 0.15 5.96 -12.19
C THR A 27 -0.36 5.61 -13.57
N LEU A 28 -1.00 4.44 -13.75
CA LEU A 28 -1.65 4.07 -15.01
C LEU A 28 -2.74 5.06 -15.41
N ILE A 29 -3.61 5.46 -14.48
CA ILE A 29 -4.68 6.42 -14.79
C ILE A 29 -4.08 7.77 -15.19
N THR A 30 -3.09 8.26 -14.45
CA THR A 30 -2.48 9.57 -14.73
C THR A 30 -1.67 9.59 -16.02
N ASP A 31 -0.81 8.60 -16.23
CA ASP A 31 0.08 8.49 -17.41
C ASP A 31 -0.66 7.98 -18.65
N ALA A 32 -1.38 6.86 -18.55
CA ALA A 32 -2.02 6.22 -19.70
C ALA A 32 -3.35 6.89 -20.09
N LEU A 33 -4.20 7.25 -19.12
CA LEU A 33 -5.54 7.79 -19.42
C LEU A 33 -5.58 9.32 -19.49
N LEU A 34 -4.88 10.02 -18.60
CA LEU A 34 -4.89 11.48 -18.55
C LEU A 34 -3.73 12.15 -19.30
N GLY A 35 -2.76 11.36 -19.80
CA GLY A 35 -1.58 11.86 -20.53
C GLY A 35 -0.64 12.71 -19.67
N ARG A 36 -0.75 12.63 -18.34
CA ARG A 36 0.11 13.33 -17.39
C ARG A 36 1.34 12.47 -17.13
N VAL A 37 2.34 12.64 -17.98
CA VAL A 37 3.58 11.86 -17.91
C VAL A 37 4.39 12.28 -16.68
N GLY A 38 4.70 11.31 -15.82
CA GLY A 38 5.49 11.48 -14.60
C GLY A 38 4.97 10.60 -13.46
N LEU A 39 5.85 10.31 -12.50
CA LEU A 39 5.49 9.62 -11.26
C LEU A 39 4.80 10.61 -10.31
N PRO A 40 3.57 10.32 -9.84
CA PRO A 40 2.87 11.21 -8.93
C PRO A 40 3.53 11.13 -7.54
N LEU A 41 4.12 12.24 -7.08
CA LEU A 41 4.79 12.33 -5.78
C LEU A 41 3.80 12.42 -4.62
N SER A 42 2.63 13.01 -4.84
CA SER A 42 1.62 13.20 -3.80
C SER A 42 1.15 11.88 -3.14
N PRO A 43 0.90 10.78 -3.87
CA PRO A 43 0.69 9.48 -3.26
C PRO A 43 1.91 8.97 -2.48
N LEU A 44 3.15 9.22 -2.93
CA LEU A 44 4.34 8.78 -2.18
C LEU A 44 4.40 9.45 -0.81
N LEU A 45 3.96 10.71 -0.69
CA LEU A 45 3.85 11.38 0.59
C LEU A 45 2.83 10.72 1.53
N TRP A 46 1.81 10.04 0.98
CA TRP A 46 0.84 9.30 1.78
C TRP A 46 1.49 8.11 2.52
N LEU A 47 2.58 7.52 2.03
CA LEU A 47 3.26 6.43 2.73
C LEU A 47 3.70 6.84 4.15
N PHE A 48 4.09 8.10 4.36
CA PHE A 48 4.44 8.61 5.69
C PHE A 48 3.26 8.60 6.68
N VAL A 49 2.03 8.59 6.17
CA VAL A 49 0.80 8.47 6.97
C VAL A 49 0.31 7.02 7.01
N ALA A 50 0.36 6.32 5.88
CA ALA A 50 -0.12 4.95 5.73
C ALA A 50 0.67 3.96 6.60
N VAL A 51 1.98 4.12 6.71
CA VAL A 51 2.84 3.25 7.53
C VAL A 51 2.47 3.32 9.02
N PRO A 52 2.48 4.49 9.70
CA PRO A 52 2.09 4.54 11.11
C PRO A 52 0.62 4.16 11.31
N LEU A 53 -0.26 4.46 10.36
CA LEU A 53 -1.66 4.02 10.41
C LEU A 53 -1.78 2.49 10.39
N ALA A 54 -1.10 1.82 9.46
CA ALA A 54 -1.12 0.36 9.36
C ALA A 54 -0.51 -0.31 10.59
N ILE A 55 0.58 0.25 11.15
CA ILE A 55 1.15 -0.23 12.42
C ILE A 55 0.13 -0.10 13.55
N ALA A 56 -0.54 1.06 13.66
CA ALA A 56 -1.58 1.25 14.68
C ALA A 56 -2.76 0.29 14.50
N MET A 57 -3.16 0.01 13.26
CA MET A 57 -4.22 -0.95 12.96
C MET A 57 -3.85 -2.35 13.42
N VAL A 58 -2.66 -2.84 13.08
CA VAL A 58 -2.16 -4.16 13.50
C VAL A 58 -2.06 -4.24 15.02
N HIS A 59 -1.50 -3.22 15.66
CA HIS A 59 -1.33 -3.20 17.11
C HIS A 59 -2.65 -3.20 17.90
N VAL A 60 -3.73 -2.67 17.32
CA VAL A 60 -5.04 -2.58 17.96
C VAL A 60 -5.97 -3.72 17.53
N GLU A 61 -5.62 -4.46 16.48
CA GLU A 61 -6.45 -5.50 15.88
C GLU A 61 -6.91 -6.55 16.91
N ASP A 62 -6.00 -7.12 17.69
CA ASP A 62 -6.32 -8.14 18.71
C ASP A 62 -7.36 -7.64 19.73
N ARG A 63 -7.28 -6.35 20.12
CA ARG A 63 -8.23 -5.73 21.06
C ARG A 63 -9.60 -5.48 20.44
N VAL A 64 -9.66 -5.27 19.12
CA VAL A 64 -10.92 -5.10 18.39
C VAL A 64 -11.56 -6.46 18.16
N GLN A 65 -10.75 -7.47 17.83
CA GLN A 65 -11.19 -8.86 17.66
C GLN A 65 -11.75 -9.47 18.95
N SER A 66 -11.26 -9.06 20.13
CA SER A 66 -11.77 -9.57 21.40
C SER A 66 -13.17 -9.05 21.78
N ARG A 67 -13.77 -8.17 20.98
CA ARG A 67 -15.11 -7.63 21.27
C ARG A 67 -16.23 -8.63 20.90
N PRO A 68 -17.32 -8.68 21.67
CA PRO A 68 -18.42 -9.64 21.45
C PRO A 68 -19.17 -9.43 20.12
N ASP A 69 -19.02 -8.26 19.50
CA ASP A 69 -19.61 -7.87 18.23
C ASP A 69 -18.64 -7.96 17.04
N TRP A 70 -17.45 -8.54 17.22
CA TRP A 70 -16.42 -8.67 16.17
C TRP A 70 -16.97 -9.24 14.86
N GLU A 71 -17.70 -10.36 14.89
CA GLU A 71 -18.22 -11.00 13.67
C GLU A 71 -19.10 -10.06 12.82
N ARG A 72 -19.78 -9.09 13.45
CA ARG A 72 -20.58 -8.08 12.75
C ARG A 72 -19.74 -6.93 12.22
N LEU A 73 -18.63 -6.62 12.88
CA LEU A 73 -17.75 -5.49 12.59
C LEU A 73 -16.56 -5.87 11.70
N GLU A 74 -16.24 -7.15 11.55
CA GLU A 74 -15.10 -7.67 10.83
C GLU A 74 -14.99 -7.07 9.41
N GLY A 75 -16.07 -7.18 8.65
CA GLY A 75 -16.12 -6.65 7.28
C GLY A 75 -15.94 -5.13 7.22
N PHE A 76 -16.46 -4.40 8.22
CA PHE A 76 -16.27 -2.96 8.32
C PHE A 76 -14.82 -2.60 8.69
N TRP A 77 -14.21 -3.31 9.65
CA TRP A 77 -12.84 -3.08 10.07
C TRP A 77 -11.84 -3.28 8.92
N TYR A 78 -11.92 -4.43 8.24
CA TYR A 78 -11.05 -4.70 7.10
C TYR A 78 -11.39 -3.82 5.90
N GLY A 79 -12.67 -3.53 5.65
CA GLY A 79 -13.09 -2.62 4.58
C GLY A 79 -12.55 -1.20 4.76
N VAL A 80 -12.65 -0.65 5.98
CA VAL A 80 -12.09 0.66 6.32
C VAL A 80 -10.56 0.63 6.24
N GLY A 81 -9.92 -0.43 6.71
CA GLY A 81 -8.46 -0.59 6.62
C GLY A 81 -7.95 -0.57 5.19
N VAL A 82 -8.52 -1.42 4.33
CA VAL A 82 -8.18 -1.45 2.90
C VAL A 82 -8.49 -0.09 2.26
N GLY A 83 -9.66 0.49 2.54
CA GLY A 83 -10.07 1.78 2.00
C GLY A 83 -9.09 2.91 2.37
N ALA A 84 -8.71 3.00 3.65
CA ALA A 84 -7.79 4.01 4.14
C ALA A 84 -6.37 3.87 3.58
N LEU A 85 -5.93 2.65 3.27
CA LEU A 85 -4.60 2.42 2.70
C LEU A 85 -4.56 2.54 1.17
N THR A 86 -5.68 2.34 0.49
CA THR A 86 -5.74 2.27 -0.98
C THR A 86 -6.40 3.47 -1.66
N LEU A 87 -7.44 4.08 -1.07
CA LEU A 87 -8.17 5.18 -1.71
C LEU A 87 -7.41 6.52 -1.69
N PRO A 88 -6.76 6.95 -0.58
CA PRO A 88 -6.03 8.21 -0.56
C PRO A 88 -4.93 8.34 -1.62
N PRO A 89 -4.06 7.34 -1.88
CA PRO A 89 -3.08 7.48 -2.95
C PRO A 89 -3.73 7.63 -4.33
N LEU A 90 -4.87 6.96 -4.57
CA LEU A 90 -5.64 7.15 -5.80
C LEU A 90 -6.19 8.59 -5.89
N GLY A 91 -6.83 9.07 -4.82
CA GLY A 91 -7.39 10.42 -4.75
C GLY A 91 -6.33 11.51 -4.90
N LEU A 92 -5.17 11.35 -4.25
CA LEU A 92 -4.05 12.29 -4.32
C LEU A 92 -3.46 12.37 -5.74
N ALA A 93 -3.33 11.24 -6.43
CA ALA A 93 -2.85 11.23 -7.81
C ALA A 93 -3.82 11.94 -8.77
N LEU A 94 -5.13 11.81 -8.54
CA LEU A 94 -6.15 12.39 -9.41
C LEU A 94 -6.35 13.90 -9.16
N LEU A 95 -6.42 14.29 -7.88
CA LEU A 95 -6.82 15.63 -7.46
C LEU A 95 -5.65 16.59 -7.26
N ALA A 96 -4.49 16.08 -6.83
CA ALA A 96 -3.31 16.88 -6.53
C ALA A 96 -2.04 16.25 -7.14
N PRO A 97 -1.99 16.01 -8.46
CA PRO A 97 -0.83 15.40 -9.08
C PRO A 97 0.40 16.32 -8.94
N LEU A 98 1.43 15.81 -8.28
CA LEU A 98 2.76 16.42 -8.25
C LEU A 98 3.68 15.56 -9.12
N PRO A 99 3.74 15.79 -10.44
CA PRO A 99 4.52 14.94 -11.33
C PRO A 99 6.01 15.13 -11.04
N THR A 100 6.69 14.00 -10.89
CA THR A 100 8.16 13.90 -10.77
C THR A 100 8.67 12.92 -11.80
N LEU A 101 9.98 12.88 -12.04
CA LEU A 101 10.58 11.96 -13.02
C LEU A 101 9.90 12.06 -14.40
N THR A 102 9.62 13.29 -14.84
CA THR A 102 8.89 13.64 -16.08
C THR A 102 9.69 13.39 -17.36
N GLY A 103 10.98 13.05 -17.24
CA GLY A 103 11.84 12.71 -18.39
C GLY A 103 11.63 11.30 -18.94
N LEU A 104 10.68 10.54 -18.39
CA LEU A 104 10.34 9.19 -18.86
C LEU A 104 9.37 9.27 -20.04
N ASP A 105 9.54 8.38 -21.01
CA ASP A 105 8.55 8.18 -22.07
C ASP A 105 7.21 7.69 -21.48
N ARG A 106 6.13 7.85 -22.26
CA ARG A 106 4.80 7.36 -21.89
C ARG A 106 4.86 5.86 -21.55
N GLY A 107 4.31 5.47 -20.41
CA GLY A 107 4.38 4.11 -19.87
C GLY A 107 5.61 3.84 -18.99
N GLY A 108 6.66 4.66 -19.08
CA GLY A 108 7.86 4.58 -18.24
C GLY A 108 7.56 4.68 -16.75
N PRO A 109 6.81 5.71 -16.28
CA PRO A 109 6.38 5.82 -14.88
C PRO A 109 5.68 4.54 -14.37
N SER A 110 4.74 4.02 -15.16
CA SER A 110 3.98 2.82 -14.81
C SER A 110 4.87 1.57 -14.73
N MET A 111 5.87 1.44 -15.62
CA MET A 111 6.82 0.33 -15.60
C MET A 111 7.71 0.35 -14.36
N VAL A 112 8.14 1.53 -13.89
CA VAL A 112 8.92 1.63 -12.64
C VAL A 112 8.12 1.06 -11.46
N VAL A 113 6.85 1.44 -11.33
CA VAL A 113 5.99 0.94 -10.25
C VAL A 113 5.68 -0.55 -10.42
N PHE A 114 5.47 -1.01 -11.66
CA PHE A 114 5.26 -2.42 -11.96
C PHE A 114 6.45 -3.29 -11.55
N VAL A 115 7.68 -2.86 -11.84
CA VAL A 115 8.90 -3.57 -11.42
C VAL A 115 8.97 -3.63 -9.89
N ALA A 116 8.69 -2.53 -9.19
CA ALA A 116 8.66 -2.54 -7.73
C ALA A 116 7.60 -3.50 -7.16
N LEU A 117 6.41 -3.55 -7.76
CA LEU A 117 5.35 -4.49 -7.39
C LEU A 117 5.76 -5.95 -7.65
N ALA A 118 6.37 -6.23 -8.81
CA ALA A 118 6.87 -7.56 -9.14
C ALA A 118 7.95 -8.03 -8.16
N LEU A 119 8.90 -7.16 -7.81
CA LEU A 119 9.93 -7.45 -6.82
C LEU A 119 9.34 -7.72 -5.43
N LEU A 120 8.31 -6.95 -5.02
CA LEU A 120 7.59 -7.20 -3.77
C LEU A 120 6.96 -8.59 -3.76
N ILE A 121 6.22 -8.95 -4.81
CA ILE A 121 5.55 -10.25 -4.93
C ILE A 121 6.59 -11.39 -4.91
N VAL A 122 7.66 -11.28 -5.69
CA VAL A 122 8.76 -12.25 -5.71
C VAL A 122 9.37 -12.39 -4.31
N GLY A 123 9.63 -11.28 -3.62
CA GLY A 123 10.14 -11.29 -2.25
C GLY A 123 9.24 -12.01 -1.26
N ILE A 124 7.92 -11.77 -1.34
CA ILE A 124 6.91 -12.45 -0.51
C ILE A 124 6.90 -13.95 -0.81
N VAL A 125 6.85 -14.35 -2.08
CA VAL A 125 6.80 -15.76 -2.51
C VAL A 125 8.06 -16.51 -2.10
N VAL A 126 9.26 -15.94 -2.33
CA VAL A 126 10.54 -16.53 -1.94
C VAL A 126 10.60 -16.73 -0.43
N ARG A 127 10.23 -15.70 0.34
CA ARG A 127 10.20 -15.80 1.81
C ARG A 127 9.20 -16.86 2.29
N GLY A 128 8.03 -16.95 1.66
CA GLY A 128 7.03 -17.98 1.96
C GLY A 128 7.56 -19.39 1.72
N LYS A 129 8.22 -19.63 0.58
CA LYS A 129 8.85 -20.93 0.28
C LYS A 129 9.92 -21.32 1.30
N LEU A 130 10.80 -20.39 1.66
CA LEU A 130 11.88 -20.65 2.63
C LEU A 130 11.35 -21.04 4.02
N ARG A 131 10.20 -20.49 4.43
CA ARG A 131 9.55 -20.82 5.70
C ARG A 131 8.77 -22.14 5.67
N GLY A 132 8.23 -22.53 4.52
CA GLY A 132 7.52 -23.81 4.37
C GLY A 132 8.42 -25.03 4.17
N THR A 133 9.73 -24.82 3.97
CA THR A 133 10.75 -25.88 3.86
C THR A 133 11.51 -26.13 5.16
N ALA A 134 11.19 -25.42 6.24
CA ALA A 134 11.74 -25.60 7.59
C ALA A 134 10.71 -26.30 8.48
#